data_AF-A0A2C9KZN4-F1
#
_entry.id   AF-A0A2C9KZN4-F1
#
_cell.length_a   1.000
_cell.length_b   1.000
_cell.length_c   1.000
_cell.angle_alpha   90.00
_cell.angle_beta   90.00
_cell.angle_gamma   90.00
#
_symmetry.space_group_name_H-M   'P 1'
#
loop_
_entity.id
_entity.type
_entity.pdbx_description
1 polymer ?
#
loop_
_entity_poly.entity_id
_entity_poly.type
_entity_poly.pdbx_seq_one_letter_code
_entity_poly.pdbx_strand_id
1 'polypeptide(L)'
;MSLKYVEKLEILKRNTSIFAYIGLDDMKSEGTFVWHDDKTVIKTEMIRKLFKSGEPNNGNNNENCARYEPVNFALNDAVCSDYIRYICEKLCFHW
;
A
#
# COMPACT_ATOMS: atom_id res chain seq x y z
N MET A 1 2.03 -0.02 -7.14
CA MET A 1 2.47 1.40 -7.21
C MET A 1 2.98 1.83 -5.84
N SER A 2 3.90 2.80 -5.77
CA SER A 2 4.36 3.42 -4.54
C SER A 2 3.57 4.69 -4.23
N LEU A 3 3.19 4.90 -2.96
CA LEU A 3 2.45 6.06 -2.49
C LEU A 3 3.34 6.98 -1.64
N LYS A 4 4.53 7.31 -2.18
CA LYS A 4 5.53 8.17 -1.51
C LYS A 4 5.10 9.63 -1.38
N TYR A 5 4.10 10.04 -2.15
CA TYR A 5 3.56 11.39 -2.22
C TYR A 5 2.05 11.34 -2.08
N VAL A 6 1.47 12.26 -1.31
CA VAL A 6 0.03 12.26 -1.00
C VAL A 6 -0.84 12.47 -2.24
N GLU A 7 -0.31 13.11 -3.28
CA GLU A 7 -0.94 13.30 -4.57
C GLU A 7 -1.23 11.96 -5.27
N LYS A 8 -0.36 10.96 -5.10
CA LYS A 8 -0.61 9.62 -5.64
C LYS A 8 -1.76 8.92 -4.93
N LEU A 9 -1.94 9.16 -3.63
CA LEU A 9 -3.10 8.66 -2.90
C LEU A 9 -4.39 9.32 -3.43
N GLU A 10 -4.37 10.62 -3.74
CA GLU A 10 -5.53 11.29 -4.35
C GLU A 10 -5.87 10.75 -5.75
N ILE A 11 -4.86 10.42 -6.56
CA ILE A 11 -5.07 9.73 -7.85
C ILE A 11 -5.72 8.37 -7.62
N LEU A 12 -5.23 7.60 -6.65
CA LEU A 12 -5.76 6.29 -6.30
C LEU A 12 -7.23 6.38 -5.86
N LYS A 13 -7.55 7.29 -4.94
CA LYS A 13 -8.91 7.53 -4.43
C LYS A 13 -9.93 7.85 -5.52
N ARG A 14 -9.53 8.64 -6.52
CA ARG A 14 -10.42 9.08 -7.61
C ARG A 14 -10.65 8.01 -8.68
N ASN A 15 -9.68 7.13 -8.89
CA ASN A 15 -9.69 6.20 -10.03
C ASN A 15 -9.91 4.73 -9.63
N THR A 16 -9.94 4.41 -8.34
CA THR A 16 -10.03 3.03 -7.86
C THR A 16 -11.20 2.85 -6.90
N SER A 17 -12.15 2.00 -7.28
CA SER A 17 -13.32 1.61 -6.49
C SER A 17 -13.29 0.15 -6.02
N ILE A 18 -12.12 -0.49 -6.10
CA ILE A 18 -11.92 -1.91 -5.79
C ILE A 18 -10.80 -2.09 -4.76
N PHE A 19 -10.83 -3.21 -4.04
CA PHE A 19 -9.66 -3.65 -3.28
C PHE A 19 -8.53 -3.97 -4.23
N ALA A 20 -7.34 -3.43 -3.95
CA ALA A 20 -6.17 -3.72 -4.76
C ALA A 20 -4.89 -3.65 -3.94
N TYR A 21 -3.97 -4.58 -4.18
CA TYR A 21 -2.62 -4.46 -3.66
C TYR A 21 -1.90 -3.25 -4.24
N ILE A 22 -1.13 -2.60 -3.37
CA ILE A 22 -0.15 -1.60 -3.74
C ILE A 22 1.25 -2.21 -3.63
N GLY A 23 2.27 -1.50 -4.10
CA GLY A 23 3.64 -2.02 -4.13
C GLY A 23 4.35 -1.84 -2.79
N LEU A 24 3.73 -2.23 -1.67
CA LEU A 24 4.28 -2.12 -0.33
C LEU A 24 4.01 -3.40 0.47
N ASP A 25 5.04 -3.91 1.13
CA ASP A 25 5.00 -5.13 1.93
C ASP A 25 5.95 -5.00 3.13
N ASP A 26 5.73 -5.79 4.19
CA ASP A 26 6.67 -5.94 5.31
C ASP A 26 7.07 -7.40 5.52
N MET A 27 6.98 -8.23 4.46
CA MET A 27 7.26 -9.67 4.47
C MET A 27 8.66 -10.03 5.03
N LYS A 28 9.62 -9.11 4.92
CA LYS A 28 10.99 -9.32 5.40
C LYS A 28 11.11 -9.13 6.92
N SER A 29 10.35 -8.19 7.47
CA SER A 29 10.41 -7.81 8.87
C SER A 29 9.14 -7.06 9.24
N GLU A 30 8.29 -7.71 10.04
CA GLU A 30 7.06 -7.17 10.58
C GLU A 30 7.21 -5.72 11.06
N GLY A 31 6.29 -4.85 10.65
CA GLY A 31 6.28 -3.43 10.99
C GLY A 31 7.28 -2.58 10.21
N THR A 32 8.09 -3.18 9.33
CA THR A 32 9.03 -2.47 8.44
C THR A 32 8.60 -2.59 6.99
N PHE A 33 7.63 -1.75 6.59
CA PHE A 33 7.10 -1.73 5.24
C PHE A 33 8.10 -1.15 4.23
N VAL A 34 8.30 -1.87 3.12
CA VAL A 34 9.25 -1.59 2.05
C VAL A 34 8.52 -1.42 0.72
N TRP A 35 8.88 -0.39 -0.04
CA TRP A 35 8.35 -0.19 -1.38
C TRP A 35 9.03 -1.15 -2.38
N HIS A 36 8.24 -1.82 -3.21
CA HIS A 36 8.77 -2.75 -4.20
C HIS A 36 9.57 -2.08 -5.33
N ASP A 37 9.28 -0.81 -5.64
CA ASP A 37 9.83 -0.07 -6.78
C ASP A 37 11.31 0.29 -6.59
N ASP A 38 11.72 0.70 -5.39
CA ASP A 38 13.11 1.11 -5.09
C ASP A 38 13.67 0.55 -3.79
N LYS A 39 12.94 -0.33 -3.10
CA LYS A 39 13.34 -0.98 -1.84
C LYS A 39 13.54 -0.01 -0.68
N THR A 40 13.03 1.21 -0.75
CA THR A 40 13.05 2.14 0.37
C THR A 40 11.99 1.77 1.41
N VAL A 41 12.31 1.97 2.69
CA VAL A 41 11.35 1.84 3.79
C VAL A 41 10.37 3.02 3.74
N ILE A 42 9.08 2.76 4.02
CA ILE A 42 8.09 3.83 4.14
C ILE A 42 8.53 4.83 5.22
N LYS A 43 8.32 6.13 4.95
CA LYS A 43 8.57 7.15 5.97
C LYS A 43 7.52 7.09 7.07
N THR A 44 7.94 7.22 8.33
CA THR A 44 7.05 7.11 9.50
C THR A 44 5.84 8.06 9.43
N GLU A 45 6.01 9.28 8.91
CA GLU A 45 4.93 10.25 8.73
C GLU A 45 3.90 9.85 7.66
N MET A 46 4.25 8.92 6.76
CA MET A 46 3.35 8.42 5.73
C MET A 46 2.47 7.29 6.25
N ILE A 47 2.91 6.53 7.26
CA ILE A 47 2.10 5.43 7.83
C ILE A 47 0.72 5.94 8.25
N ARG A 48 0.67 7.00 9.07
CA ARG A 48 -0.60 7.61 9.52
C ARG A 48 -1.43 8.28 8.42
N LYS A 49 -0.81 8.63 7.29
CA LYS A 49 -1.50 9.26 6.15
C LYS A 49 -2.07 8.24 5.18
N LEU A 50 -1.45 7.07 5.10
CA LEU A 50 -1.81 6.04 4.13
C LEU A 50 -2.71 4.98 4.73
N PHE A 51 -2.42 4.48 5.94
CA PHE A 51 -3.20 3.42 6.58
C PHE A 51 -4.45 3.97 7.26
N LYS A 52 -5.53 3.18 7.26
CA LYS A 52 -6.75 3.53 8.01
C LYS A 52 -6.47 3.49 9.51
N SER A 53 -7.33 4.14 10.30
CA SER A 53 -7.20 4.12 11.76
C SER A 53 -7.19 2.68 12.28
N GLY A 54 -6.20 2.34 13.10
CA GLY A 54 -6.02 1.01 13.66
C GLY A 54 -5.02 0.13 12.89
N GLU A 55 -4.64 0.53 11.67
CA GLU A 55 -3.70 -0.23 10.83
C GLU A 55 -2.32 0.44 10.72
N PRO A 56 -1.26 -0.33 10.38
CA PRO A 56 -1.25 -1.80 10.23
C PRO A 56 -1.37 -2.54 11.58
N ASN A 57 -2.13 -3.64 11.63
CA ASN A 57 -2.42 -4.37 12.87
C ASN A 57 -1.90 -5.82 12.93
N ASN A 58 -1.39 -6.32 11.79
CA ASN A 58 -0.95 -7.69 11.58
C ASN A 58 -1.98 -8.74 11.99
N GLY A 59 -3.16 -8.71 11.39
CA GLY A 59 -4.28 -9.57 11.75
C GLY A 59 -3.89 -11.05 11.73
N ASN A 60 -4.13 -11.76 12.83
CA ASN A 60 -3.73 -13.16 13.01
C ASN A 60 -2.23 -13.44 12.77
N ASN A 61 -1.36 -12.43 12.89
CA ASN A 61 0.07 -12.49 12.58
C ASN A 61 0.38 -12.96 11.15
N ASN A 62 -0.44 -12.57 10.16
CA ASN A 62 -0.32 -13.05 8.78
C ASN A 62 -0.60 -11.97 7.70
N GLU A 63 -0.62 -10.69 8.06
CA GLU A 63 -0.96 -9.61 7.13
C GLU A 63 0.29 -8.85 6.68
N ASN A 64 0.97 -9.34 5.64
CA ASN A 64 2.30 -8.85 5.25
C ASN A 64 2.33 -7.99 3.96
N CYS A 65 1.17 -7.72 3.35
CA CYS A 65 1.05 -6.98 2.10
C CYS A 65 0.06 -5.84 2.24
N ALA A 66 0.38 -4.63 1.77
CA ALA A 66 -0.55 -3.52 1.85
C ALA A 66 -1.55 -3.53 0.69
N ARG A 67 -2.85 -3.40 1.02
CA ARG A 67 -3.93 -3.22 0.06
C ARG A 67 -4.64 -1.89 0.27
N TYR A 68 -5.13 -1.30 -0.80
CA TYR A 68 -6.04 -0.17 -0.78
C TYR A 68 -7.48 -0.63 -0.53
N GLU A 69 -8.17 0.05 0.38
CA GLU A 69 -9.58 -0.17 0.70
C GLU A 69 -10.41 1.05 0.27
N PRO A 70 -11.26 0.94 -0.78
CA PRO A 70 -12.01 2.08 -1.31
C PRO A 70 -13.04 2.63 -0.32
N VAL A 71 -13.51 1.82 0.64
CA VAL A 71 -14.46 2.25 1.67
C VAL A 71 -13.81 3.24 2.65
N ASN A 72 -12.53 3.04 2.96
CA ASN A 72 -11.78 3.88 3.90
C ASN A 72 -10.92 4.94 3.22
N PHE A 73 -10.80 4.89 1.88
CA PHE A 73 -9.87 5.70 1.09
C PHE A 73 -8.43 5.64 1.62
N ALA A 74 -8.04 4.46 2.13
CA ALA A 74 -6.80 4.24 2.88
C ALA A 74 -6.31 2.80 2.71
N LEU A 75 -5.16 2.49 3.28
CA LEU A 75 -4.52 1.17 3.26
C LEU A 75 -4.89 0.32 4.47
N ASN A 76 -4.81 -1.00 4.27
CA ASN A 76 -4.78 -2.06 5.26
C ASN A 76 -3.56 -2.93 4.94
N ASP A 77 -2.82 -3.40 5.94
CA ASP A 77 -2.02 -4.61 5.78
C ASP A 77 -2.96 -5.80 5.62
N ALA A 78 -2.61 -6.78 4.80
CA ALA A 78 -3.49 -7.86 4.41
C ALA A 78 -2.69 -9.12 4.12
N VAL A 79 -3.37 -10.26 4.18
CA VAL A 79 -2.79 -11.55 3.83
C VAL A 79 -2.36 -11.49 2.36
N CYS A 80 -1.09 -11.73 2.09
CA CYS A 80 -0.52 -11.63 0.73
C CYS A 80 -1.12 -12.63 -0.27
N SER A 81 -1.74 -13.71 0.22
CA SER A 81 -2.38 -14.73 -0.62
C SER A 81 -3.85 -14.44 -0.95
N ASP A 82 -4.41 -13.30 -0.50
CA ASP A 82 -5.78 -12.94 -0.89
C ASP A 82 -5.88 -12.76 -2.41
N TYR A 83 -6.96 -13.30 -2.99
CA TYR A 83 -7.19 -13.22 -4.42
C TYR A 83 -7.87 -11.89 -4.80
N ILE A 84 -7.07 -10.82 -4.84
CA ILE A 84 -7.52 -9.46 -5.21
C ILE A 84 -6.69 -8.88 -6.37
N ARG A 85 -7.15 -7.77 -6.94
CA ARG A 85 -6.42 -7.07 -8.01
C ARG A 85 -5.18 -6.36 -7.45
N TYR A 86 -4.35 -5.82 -8.34
CA TYR A 86 -3.19 -5.01 -7.98
C TYR A 86 -3.08 -3.80 -8.90
N ILE A 87 -2.39 -2.76 -8.44
CA ILE A 87 -2.16 -1.55 -9.24
C ILE A 87 -0.68 -1.43 -9.54
N CYS A 88 -0.33 -1.49 -10.83
CA CYS A 88 1.02 -1.21 -11.31
C CYS A 88 1.22 0.30 -11.49
N GLU A 89 2.47 0.74 -11.37
CA GLU A 89 2.89 2.03 -11.91
C GLU A 89 4.04 1.81 -12.87
N LYS A 90 4.19 2.72 -13.82
CA LYS A 90 5.31 2.75 -14.74
C LYS A 90 5.78 4.18 -14.86
N LEU A 91 7.09 4.37 -14.85
CA LEU A 91 7.69 5.67 -15.12
C LEU A 91 7.40 6.04 -16.57
N CYS A 92 6.81 7.22 -16.78
CA CYS A 92 6.62 7.76 -18.11
C CYS A 92 7.93 8.43 -18.54
N PHE A 93 8.82 7.68 -19.19
CA PHE A 93 9.94 8.26 -19.92
C PHE A 93 9.67 8.07 -21.42
N HIS A 94 9.43 9.20 -22.11
CA HIS A 94 9.51 9.29 -23.56
C HIS A 94 10.98 9.59 -23.92
N TRP A 95 11.57 8.75 -24.75
CA TRP A 95 12.70 9.11 -25.61
C TRP A 95 12.16 9.30 -27.01
#